data_AF-W6KUF9-F1
#
_entry.id   AF-W6KUF9-F1
#
_cell.length_a   1.000
_cell.length_b   1.000
_cell.length_c   1.000
_cell.angle_alpha   90.00
_cell.angle_beta   90.00
_cell.angle_gamma   90.00
#
_symmetry.space_group_name_H-M   'P 1'
#
loop_
_entity.id
_entity.type
_entity.pdbx_description
1 polymer ?
#
loop_
_entity_poly.entity_id
_entity_poly.type
_entity_poly.pdbx_seq_one_letter_code
_entity_poly.pdbx_strand_id
1 'polypeptide(L)'
;MDRFIEIFLTYDDLECGGASDALVEHLQRDTAPFAGHCRLSVRPLPIYDQDSHQVTLRNALEEASREGIHSIIVFSLLKGDLPEEYLGIKNLCRTTKWPVIRCEVLTHLENYSDVGLSIQNLVRLVIHDILTKYPDELQEL
;
A
#
# COMPACT_ATOMS: atom_id res chain seq x y z
N MET A 1 -10.55 -19.30 -8.23
CA MET A 1 -9.93 -18.04 -8.68
C MET A 1 -9.01 -17.61 -7.56
N ASP A 2 -7.72 -17.51 -7.84
CA ASP A 2 -6.74 -17.10 -6.83
C ASP A 2 -7.00 -15.64 -6.46
N ARG A 3 -7.23 -15.38 -5.18
CA ARG A 3 -7.53 -14.05 -4.65
C ARG A 3 -6.20 -13.31 -4.53
N PHE A 4 -5.95 -12.35 -5.42
CA PHE A 4 -4.69 -11.60 -5.46
C PHE A 4 -4.87 -10.15 -5.00
N ILE A 5 -4.10 -9.74 -4.00
CA ILE A 5 -4.01 -8.36 -3.51
C ILE A 5 -2.61 -7.83 -3.81
N GLU A 6 -2.54 -6.75 -4.57
CA GLU A 6 -1.31 -6.00 -4.77
C GLU A 6 -1.30 -4.76 -3.87
N ILE A 7 -0.20 -4.55 -3.17
CA ILE A 7 0.04 -3.40 -2.31
C ILE A 7 1.14 -2.56 -2.94
N PHE A 8 0.78 -1.36 -3.39
CA PHE A 8 1.75 -0.38 -3.89
C PHE A 8 2.17 0.57 -2.78
N LEU A 9 3.48 0.76 -2.64
CA LEU A 9 4.06 1.56 -1.57
C LEU A 9 5.05 2.56 -2.16
N THR A 10 4.61 3.81 -2.36
CA THR A 10 5.50 4.87 -2.88
C THR A 10 6.18 5.64 -1.74
N TYR A 11 7.44 6.03 -1.93
CA TYR A 11 8.22 6.79 -0.94
C TYR A 11 9.36 7.59 -1.61
N ASP A 12 9.65 8.80 -1.14
CA ASP A 12 10.55 9.77 -1.80
C ASP A 12 11.87 10.05 -1.07
N ASP A 13 12.08 9.50 0.13
CA ASP A 13 13.33 9.70 0.85
C ASP A 13 13.77 8.49 1.70
N LEU A 14 14.95 8.61 2.32
CA LEU A 14 15.56 7.52 3.08
C LEU A 14 14.77 7.14 4.34
N GLU A 15 14.17 8.13 5.02
CA GLU A 15 13.36 7.88 6.22
C GLU A 15 12.06 7.17 5.86
N CYS A 16 11.38 7.65 4.82
CA CYS A 16 10.21 6.97 4.25
C CYS A 16 10.58 5.60 3.69
N GLY A 17 11.80 5.42 3.17
CA GLY A 17 12.34 4.13 2.74
C GLY A 17 12.45 3.12 3.89
N GLY A 18 13.02 3.54 5.03
CA GLY A 18 13.08 2.67 6.22
C GLY A 18 11.69 2.31 6.77
N ALA A 19 10.75 3.26 6.75
CA ALA A 19 9.36 2.97 7.12
C ALA A 19 8.67 2.03 6.11
N SER A 20 9.00 2.18 4.82
CA SER A 20 8.52 1.31 3.76
C SER A 20 9.01 -0.12 3.94
N ASP A 21 10.31 -0.31 4.18
CA ASP A 21 10.92 -1.62 4.41
C ASP A 21 10.30 -2.31 5.62
N ALA A 22 10.14 -1.59 6.73
CA ALA A 22 9.47 -2.13 7.92
C ALA A 22 8.01 -2.51 7.64
N LEU A 23 7.26 -1.69 6.89
CA LEU A 23 5.89 -2.03 6.49
C LEU A 23 5.84 -3.31 5.64
N VAL A 24 6.76 -3.47 4.69
CA VAL A 24 6.89 -4.69 3.87
C VAL A 24 7.14 -5.91 4.76
N GLU A 25 8.11 -5.83 5.66
CA GLU A 25 8.44 -6.93 6.58
C GLU A 25 7.24 -7.32 7.45
N HIS A 26 6.57 -6.33 8.04
CA HIS A 26 5.41 -6.57 8.89
C HIS A 26 4.23 -7.15 8.10
N LEU A 27 3.97 -6.66 6.89
CA LEU A 27 2.93 -7.23 6.03
C LEU A 27 3.23 -8.69 5.70
N GLN A 28 4.44 -8.99 5.21
CA GLN A 28 4.83 -10.36 4.87
C GLN A 28 4.71 -11.31 6.06
N ARG A 29 5.17 -10.88 7.24
CA ARG A 29 5.13 -11.70 8.45
C ARG A 29 3.71 -11.89 8.97
N ASP A 30 2.94 -10.80 9.11
CA ASP A 30 1.65 -10.82 9.80
C ASP A 30 0.52 -11.29 8.87
N THR A 31 0.72 -11.26 7.54
CA THR A 31 -0.21 -11.86 6.58
C THR A 31 0.16 -13.27 6.14
N ALA A 32 1.29 -13.83 6.60
CA ALA A 32 1.70 -15.21 6.28
C ALA A 32 0.61 -16.27 6.54
N PRO A 33 -0.21 -16.19 7.61
CA PRO A 33 -1.30 -17.15 7.83
C PRO A 33 -2.35 -17.17 6.71
N PHE A 34 -2.50 -16.09 5.94
CA PHE A 34 -3.48 -15.99 4.86
C PHE A 34 -2.96 -16.47 3.51
N ALA A 35 -1.68 -16.85 3.39
CA ALA A 35 -1.05 -17.16 2.10
C ALA A 35 -1.69 -18.34 1.34
N GLY A 36 -2.41 -19.22 2.04
CA GLY A 36 -3.18 -20.33 1.43
C GLY A 36 -4.52 -19.91 0.82
N HIS A 37 -5.03 -18.73 1.18
CA HIS A 37 -6.38 -18.26 0.84
C HIS A 37 -6.35 -16.97 0.02
N CYS A 38 -5.36 -16.11 0.28
CA CYS A 38 -5.11 -14.87 -0.42
C CYS A 38 -3.61 -14.70 -0.71
N ARG A 39 -3.27 -14.50 -1.98
CA ARG A 39 -1.91 -14.17 -2.38
C ARG A 39 -1.72 -12.67 -2.30
N LEU A 40 -0.93 -12.24 -1.33
CA LEU A 40 -0.55 -10.86 -1.12
C LEU A 40 0.84 -10.59 -1.72
N SER A 41 0.96 -9.48 -2.43
CA SER A 41 2.20 -9.00 -3.03
C SER A 41 2.39 -7.55 -2.65
N VAL A 42 3.58 -7.20 -2.16
CA VAL A 42 3.93 -5.83 -1.76
C VAL A 42 5.02 -5.35 -2.69
N ARG A 43 4.77 -4.21 -3.37
CA ARG A 43 5.69 -3.60 -4.32
C ARG A 43 6.10 -2.21 -3.82
N PRO A 44 7.30 -2.10 -3.22
CA PRO A 44 7.93 -0.82 -2.93
C PRO A 44 8.24 -0.09 -4.24
N LEU A 45 7.94 1.21 -4.28
CA LEU A 45 8.07 2.10 -5.42
C LEU A 45 8.83 3.36 -4.99
N PRO A 46 10.16 3.28 -4.83
CA PRO A 46 10.98 4.45 -4.54
C PRO A 46 10.84 5.51 -5.64
N ILE A 47 10.72 6.76 -5.23
CA ILE A 47 10.71 7.92 -6.12
C ILE A 47 12.14 8.44 -6.23
N TYR A 48 12.71 8.33 -7.43
CA TYR A 48 14.05 8.84 -7.73
C TYR A 48 13.95 10.14 -8.56
N ASP A 49 14.94 11.02 -8.43
CA ASP A 49 15.25 12.09 -9.38
C ASP A 49 14.08 13.01 -9.82
N GLN A 50 13.39 13.62 -8.85
CA GLN A 50 12.28 14.58 -9.09
C GLN A 50 11.03 14.02 -9.76
N ASP A 51 10.89 12.70 -9.84
CA ASP A 51 9.63 12.09 -10.27
C ASP A 51 8.53 12.28 -9.20
N SER A 52 7.29 12.01 -9.58
CA SER A 52 6.09 12.26 -8.77
C SER A 52 5.51 10.96 -8.24
N HIS A 53 5.07 10.93 -6.97
CA HIS A 53 4.38 9.75 -6.41
C HIS A 53 3.17 9.38 -7.25
N GLN A 54 2.43 10.39 -7.72
CA GLN A 54 1.28 10.17 -8.59
C GLN A 54 1.67 9.51 -9.91
N VAL A 55 2.76 9.96 -10.54
CA VAL A 55 3.24 9.41 -11.82
C VAL A 55 3.71 7.97 -11.65
N THR A 56 4.58 7.71 -10.66
CA THR A 56 5.09 6.37 -10.38
C THR A 56 3.95 5.40 -10.05
N LEU A 57 2.99 5.83 -9.21
CA LEU A 57 1.82 5.03 -8.88
C LEU A 57 0.97 4.73 -10.11
N ARG A 58 0.72 5.72 -10.98
CA ARG A 58 -0.04 5.51 -12.22
C ARG A 58 0.59 4.44 -13.10
N ASN A 59 1.90 4.52 -13.30
CA ASN A 59 2.63 3.55 -14.12
C ASN A 59 2.53 2.14 -13.54
N ALA A 60 2.71 2.00 -12.22
CA ALA A 60 2.60 0.72 -11.52
C ALA A 60 1.18 0.13 -11.62
N LEU A 61 0.15 0.97 -11.49
CA LEU A 61 -1.23 0.53 -11.65
C LEU A 61 -1.55 0.08 -13.10
N GLU A 62 -0.99 0.75 -14.10
CA GLU A 62 -1.13 0.36 -15.51
C GLU A 62 -0.44 -0.97 -15.80
N GLU A 63 0.72 -1.23 -15.21
CA GLU A 63 1.42 -2.51 -15.29
C GLU A 63 0.60 -3.63 -14.64
N ALA A 64 0.14 -3.41 -13.41
CA ALA A 64 -0.72 -4.33 -12.66
C ALA A 64 -1.98 -4.75 -13.42
N SER A 65 -2.54 -3.85 -14.23
CA SER A 65 -3.72 -4.12 -15.04
C SER A 65 -3.54 -5.27 -16.04
N ARG A 66 -2.29 -5.56 -16.42
CA ARG A 66 -1.94 -6.65 -17.34
C ARG A 66 -1.83 -8.00 -16.63
N GLU A 67 -1.70 -8.00 -15.31
CA GLU A 67 -1.42 -9.18 -14.49
C GLU A 67 -2.68 -9.84 -13.88
N GLY A 68 -3.87 -9.31 -14.16
CA GLY A 68 -5.14 -9.90 -13.67
C GLY A 68 -5.44 -9.62 -12.20
N ILE A 69 -4.87 -8.56 -11.63
CA ILE A 69 -4.99 -8.18 -10.22
C ILE A 69 -6.44 -7.80 -9.85
N HIS A 70 -6.94 -8.36 -8.73
CA HIS A 70 -8.34 -8.25 -8.32
C HIS A 70 -8.61 -7.21 -7.22
N SER A 71 -7.58 -6.84 -6.45
CA SER A 71 -7.69 -5.84 -5.38
C SER A 71 -6.37 -5.10 -5.24
N ILE A 72 -6.45 -3.79 -5.05
CA ILE A 72 -5.26 -2.94 -4.89
C ILE A 72 -5.36 -2.15 -3.59
N ILE A 73 -4.27 -2.13 -2.84
CA ILE A 73 -4.06 -1.24 -1.69
C ILE A 73 -2.92 -0.30 -2.04
N VAL A 74 -3.09 0.98 -1.77
CA VAL A 74 -2.08 2.01 -2.01
C VAL A 74 -1.68 2.65 -0.69
N PHE A 75 -0.38 2.69 -0.44
CA PHE A 75 0.24 3.48 0.59
C PHE A 75 1.24 4.44 -0.06
N SER A 76 1.23 5.70 0.35
CA SER A 76 2.17 6.71 -0.14
C SER A 76 2.75 7.46 1.04
N LEU A 77 4.06 7.38 1.20
CA LEU A 77 4.82 8.00 2.29
C LEU A 77 5.55 9.21 1.73
N LEU A 78 5.03 10.39 1.98
CA LEU A 78 5.56 11.65 1.47
C LEU A 78 6.44 12.27 2.55
N LYS A 79 7.66 12.68 2.19
CA LYS A 79 8.60 13.36 3.09
C LYS A 79 8.03 14.64 3.72
N GLY A 80 7.09 15.32 3.07
CA GLY A 80 6.56 16.59 3.60
C GLY A 80 5.18 16.96 3.09
N ASP A 81 4.80 18.22 3.32
CA ASP A 81 3.52 18.76 2.88
C ASP A 81 3.53 19.04 1.37
N LEU A 82 3.12 18.04 0.60
CA LEU A 82 2.93 18.15 -0.84
C LEU A 82 1.43 18.01 -1.16
N PRO A 83 0.62 19.06 -0.97
CA PRO A 83 -0.83 18.98 -1.11
C PRO A 83 -1.27 18.61 -2.52
N GLU A 84 -0.52 19.05 -3.54
CA GLU A 84 -0.78 18.70 -4.94
C GLU A 84 -0.58 17.19 -5.18
N GLU A 85 0.51 16.61 -4.67
CA GLU A 85 0.77 15.17 -4.73
C GLU A 85 -0.28 14.39 -3.93
N TYR A 86 -0.60 14.82 -2.70
CA TYR A 86 -1.64 14.20 -1.88
C TYR A 86 -2.97 14.12 -2.63
N LEU A 87 -3.42 15.24 -3.21
CA LEU A 87 -4.66 15.31 -3.99
C LEU A 87 -4.55 14.48 -5.26
N GLY A 88 -3.41 14.54 -5.95
CA GLY A 88 -3.14 13.78 -7.17
C GLY A 88 -3.25 12.27 -6.96
N ILE A 89 -2.67 11.75 -5.87
CA ILE A 89 -2.73 10.34 -5.48
C ILE A 89 -4.15 9.95 -5.11
N LYS A 90 -4.82 10.71 -4.22
CA LYS A 90 -6.20 10.40 -3.80
C LYS A 90 -7.17 10.44 -4.99
N ASN A 91 -7.03 11.40 -5.90
CA ASN A 91 -7.84 11.47 -7.11
C ASN A 91 -7.56 10.30 -8.05
N LEU A 92 -6.28 9.92 -8.24
CA LEU A 92 -5.92 8.75 -9.03
C LEU A 92 -6.55 7.47 -8.47
N CYS A 93 -6.42 7.22 -7.16
CA CYS A 93 -7.03 6.09 -6.48
C CYS A 93 -8.57 6.04 -6.62
N ARG A 94 -9.25 7.20 -6.66
CA ARG A 94 -10.72 7.29 -6.73
C ARG A 94 -11.27 7.17 -8.14
N THR A 95 -10.57 7.74 -9.11
CA THR A 95 -11.05 7.88 -10.50
C THR A 95 -10.58 6.75 -11.40
N THR A 96 -9.67 5.91 -10.90
CA THR A 96 -9.19 4.80 -11.68
C THR A 96 -10.25 3.70 -11.88
N LYS A 97 -10.14 3.01 -13.02
CA LYS A 97 -10.86 1.76 -13.32
C LYS A 97 -10.37 0.56 -12.50
N TRP A 98 -9.22 0.65 -11.83
CA TRP A 98 -8.65 -0.46 -11.07
C TRP A 98 -9.33 -0.61 -9.70
N PRO A 99 -9.43 -1.84 -9.15
CA PRO A 99 -10.16 -2.12 -7.93
C PRO A 99 -9.37 -1.72 -6.66
N VAL A 100 -9.07 -0.42 -6.52
CA VAL A 100 -8.42 0.14 -5.34
C VAL A 100 -9.40 0.10 -4.17
N ILE A 101 -9.11 -0.72 -3.16
CA ILE A 101 -9.94 -0.86 -1.96
C ILE A 101 -9.47 0.03 -0.81
N ARG A 102 -8.19 0.41 -0.80
CA ARG A 102 -7.62 1.35 0.17
C ARG A 102 -6.55 2.21 -0.47
N CYS A 103 -6.50 3.46 -0.04
CA CYS A 103 -5.49 4.42 -0.47
C CYS A 103 -5.19 5.35 0.71
N GLU A 104 -4.07 5.14 1.39
CA GLU A 104 -3.60 6.02 2.47
C GLU A 104 -2.35 6.79 2.05
N VAL A 105 -2.31 8.06 2.44
CA VAL A 105 -1.20 8.95 2.18
C VAL A 105 -0.76 9.49 3.53
N LEU A 106 0.47 9.19 3.92
CA LEU A 106 1.11 9.68 5.13
C LEU A 106 2.10 10.76 4.73
N THR A 107 2.11 11.86 5.47
CA THR A 107 3.05 12.97 5.26
C THR A 107 3.82 13.22 6.55
N HIS A 108 5.04 13.74 6.45
CA HIS A 108 5.86 14.14 7.60
C HIS A 108 6.10 13.00 8.61
N LEU A 109 6.54 11.83 8.15
CA LEU A 109 6.81 10.71 9.05
C LEU A 109 7.83 11.08 10.13
N GLU A 110 8.74 12.01 9.87
CA GLU A 110 9.71 12.50 10.85
C GLU A 110 9.04 13.17 12.07
N ASN A 111 7.81 13.67 11.91
CA ASN A 111 7.05 14.31 12.99
C ASN A 111 6.23 13.32 13.82
N TYR A 112 6.23 12.04 13.46
CA TYR A 112 5.46 11.04 14.18
C TYR A 112 6.21 10.66 15.45
N SER A 113 5.52 10.76 16.60
CA SER A 113 6.11 10.37 17.88
C SER A 113 6.48 8.89 17.96
N ASP A 114 5.80 8.05 17.17
CA ASP A 114 6.08 6.63 17.02
C ASP A 114 5.68 6.14 15.61
N VAL A 115 6.65 6.13 14.69
CA VAL A 115 6.49 5.61 13.33
C VAL A 115 6.14 4.11 13.35
N GLY A 116 6.67 3.36 14.33
CA GLY A 116 6.42 1.92 14.47
C GLY A 116 4.95 1.61 14.74
N LEU A 117 4.31 2.39 15.61
CA LEU A 117 2.87 2.26 15.87
C LEU A 117 2.03 2.56 14.62
N SER A 118 2.42 3.56 13.82
CA SER A 118 1.74 3.87 12.56
C SER A 118 1.86 2.74 11.55
N ILE A 119 3.05 2.15 11.41
CA ILE A 119 3.27 0.96 10.57
C ILE A 119 2.38 -0.19 11.03
N GLN A 120 2.35 -0.50 12.33
CA GLN A 120 1.49 -1.57 12.88
C GLN A 120 0.00 -1.32 12.59
N ASN A 121 -0.44 -0.06 12.66
CA ASN A 121 -1.82 0.28 12.34
C ASN A 121 -2.14 0.12 10.85
N LEU A 122 -1.21 0.46 9.94
CA LEU A 122 -1.38 0.20 8.51
C LEU A 122 -1.49 -1.31 8.22
N VAL A 123 -0.66 -2.13 8.86
CA VAL A 123 -0.72 -3.61 8.74
C VAL A 123 -2.07 -4.14 9.21
N ARG A 124 -2.55 -3.67 10.37
CA ARG A 124 -3.88 -4.04 10.90
C ARG A 124 -5.00 -3.65 9.94
N LEU A 125 -4.90 -2.50 9.27
CA LEU A 125 -5.88 -2.08 8.27
C LEU A 125 -5.89 -3.03 7.05
N VAL A 126 -4.72 -3.46 6.59
CA VAL A 126 -4.62 -4.45 5.49
C VAL A 126 -5.25 -5.77 5.90
N ILE A 127 -4.92 -6.30 7.09
CA ILE A 127 -5.51 -7.54 7.61
C ILE A 127 -7.02 -7.40 7.74
N HIS A 128 -7.51 -6.28 8.28
CA HIS A 128 -8.93 -6.01 8.37
C HIS A 128 -9.62 -6.02 7.00
N ASP A 129 -9.01 -5.40 5.98
CA ASP A 129 -9.57 -5.37 4.63
C ASP A 129 -9.58 -6.74 3.96
N ILE A 130 -8.54 -7.55 4.19
CA ILE A 130 -8.46 -8.95 3.78
C ILE A 130 -9.67 -9.70 4.37
N LEU A 131 -9.79 -9.70 5.69
CA LEU A 131 -10.87 -10.40 6.41
C LEU A 131 -12.27 -9.91 6.04
N THR A 132 -12.43 -8.60 5.82
CA THR A 132 -13.73 -8.02 5.45
C THR A 132 -14.12 -8.40 4.02
N LYS A 133 -13.14 -8.41 3.11
CA LYS A 133 -13.37 -8.76 1.70
C LYS A 133 -13.50 -10.27 1.50
N TYR A 134 -12.90 -11.05 2.39
CA TYR A 134 -12.80 -12.51 2.30
C TYR A 134 -13.12 -13.18 3.67
N PRO A 135 -14.37 -13.05 4.15
CA PRO A 135 -14.77 -13.47 5.51
C PRO A 135 -14.63 -14.97 5.81
N ASP A 136 -14.50 -15.81 4.77
CA ASP A 136 -14.27 -17.26 4.91
C ASP A 136 -12.96 -17.58 5.65
N GLU A 137 -12.03 -16.64 5.72
CA GLU A 137 -10.71 -16.76 6.36
C GLU A 137 -10.79 -16.81 7.91
N LEU A 138 -11.92 -16.45 8.51
CA LEU A 138 -12.14 -16.52 9.95
C LEU A 138 -12.53 -17.93 10.45
N GLN A 139 -12.89 -18.86 9.56
CA GLN A 139 -13.37 -20.18 9.97
C GLN A 139 -12.25 -21.23 10.08
N GLU A 140 -11.04 -20.93 9.64
CA GLU A 140 -9.91 -21.88 9.56
C GLU A 140 -8.60 -21.40 10.24
N LEU A 141 -8.61 -20.25 10.92
CA LEU A 141 -7.53 -19.80 11.80
C LEU A 141 -7.75 -20.27 13.25
#